data_AF-A0A3S4I2V2-F1
#
_entry.id   AF-A0A3S4I2V2-F1
#
_cell.length_a   1.000
_cell.length_b   1.000
_cell.length_c   1.000
_cell.angle_alpha   90.00
_cell.angle_beta   90.00
_cell.angle_gamma   90.00
#
_symmetry.space_group_name_H-M   'P 1'
#
loop_
_entity.id
_entity.type
_entity.pdbx_description
1 polymer ?
#
loop_
_entity_poly.entity_id
_entity_poly.type
_entity_poly.pdbx_seq_one_letter_code
_entity_poly.pdbx_strand_id
1 'polypeptide(L)'
;MMPIPANPTNASIQPQSLYDVWADLAWRAMLTEVNLSPKPGLVDRLNCGAHKDMALADFHRSAEAIRHWLPRFMEYGASCTRLPPESVLAGLRPLGMACEAAMFRATAGVNTHKGSIFSLGLLCAAIGRLYQLRQPIAAENTLRYRRRFFAAA
;
A
#
# COMPACT_ATOMS: atom_id res chain seq x y z
N MET A 1 -47.19 15.04 -3.72
CA MET A 1 -46.69 13.78 -3.15
C MET A 1 -45.42 13.42 -3.89
N MET A 2 -44.25 13.67 -3.28
CA MET A 2 -42.95 13.43 -3.95
C MET A 2 -42.67 11.92 -3.98
N PRO A 3 -42.08 11.38 -5.07
CA PRO A 3 -41.71 9.98 -5.14
C PRO A 3 -40.53 9.67 -4.20
N ILE A 4 -40.62 8.53 -3.54
CA ILE A 4 -39.56 7.94 -2.71
C ILE A 4 -38.36 7.66 -3.62
N PRO A 5 -37.12 8.07 -3.27
CA PRO A 5 -35.95 7.74 -4.07
C PRO A 5 -35.75 6.22 -4.08
N ALA A 6 -35.59 5.68 -5.29
CA ALA A 6 -35.37 4.26 -5.52
C ALA A 6 -34.10 3.79 -4.79
N ASN A 7 -34.23 2.62 -4.15
CA ASN A 7 -33.17 1.83 -3.57
C ASN A 7 -32.01 1.67 -4.60
N PRO A 8 -30.74 1.94 -4.26
CA PRO A 8 -29.63 1.70 -5.18
C PRO A 8 -29.31 0.21 -5.20
N THR A 9 -30.19 -0.58 -5.82
CA THR A 9 -29.91 -1.97 -6.19
C THR A 9 -29.08 -1.97 -7.47
N ASN A 10 -27.94 -2.67 -7.44
CA ASN A 10 -27.00 -2.93 -8.55
C ASN A 10 -25.97 -1.84 -8.87
N ALA A 11 -25.07 -1.56 -7.93
CA ALA A 11 -23.68 -1.41 -8.36
C ALA A 11 -23.20 -2.80 -8.82
N SER A 12 -22.99 -2.98 -10.12
CA SER A 12 -22.38 -4.21 -10.67
C SER A 12 -21.06 -4.46 -9.92
N ILE A 13 -21.01 -5.49 -9.08
CA ILE A 13 -19.76 -5.90 -8.44
C ILE A 13 -18.88 -6.45 -9.55
N GLN A 14 -18.02 -5.59 -10.11
CA GLN A 14 -16.99 -6.04 -11.04
C GLN A 14 -16.14 -7.07 -10.29
N PRO A 15 -15.80 -8.21 -10.92
CA PRO A 15 -14.93 -9.18 -10.28
C PRO A 15 -13.62 -8.48 -9.91
N GLN A 16 -13.33 -8.48 -8.60
CA GLN A 16 -12.15 -7.83 -8.06
C GLN A 16 -10.90 -8.43 -8.73
N SER A 17 -10.03 -7.60 -9.31
CA SER A 17 -8.81 -8.12 -9.92
C SER A 17 -7.93 -8.75 -8.84
N LEU A 18 -7.05 -9.68 -9.22
CA LEU A 18 -6.11 -10.25 -8.25
C LEU A 18 -5.24 -9.15 -7.59
N TYR A 19 -4.92 -8.08 -8.33
CA TYR A 19 -4.16 -6.95 -7.80
C TYR A 19 -4.96 -6.22 -6.72
N ASP A 20 -6.26 -6.03 -6.91
CA ASP A 20 -7.11 -5.41 -5.90
C ASP A 20 -7.18 -6.26 -4.62
N VAL A 21 -7.18 -7.60 -4.73
CA VAL A 21 -7.17 -8.49 -3.55
C VAL A 21 -5.88 -8.32 -2.73
N TRP A 22 -4.71 -8.37 -3.37
CA TRP A 22 -3.44 -8.17 -2.68
C TRP A 22 -3.25 -6.74 -2.17
N ALA A 23 -3.78 -5.74 -2.89
CA ALA A 23 -3.77 -4.35 -2.47
C ALA A 23 -4.63 -4.15 -1.22
N ASP A 24 -5.81 -4.77 -1.18
CA ASP A 24 -6.69 -4.72 -0.02
C ASP A 24 -6.03 -5.39 1.21
N LEU A 25 -5.31 -6.51 1.02
CA LEU A 25 -4.53 -7.13 2.09
C LEU A 25 -3.40 -6.21 2.61
N ALA A 26 -2.67 -5.53 1.73
CA ALA A 26 -1.63 -4.58 2.12
C ALA A 26 -2.21 -3.37 2.87
N TRP A 27 -3.35 -2.84 2.41
CA TRP A 27 -4.07 -1.76 3.10
C TRP A 27 -4.59 -2.20 4.47
N ARG A 28 -5.20 -3.40 4.56
CA ARG A 28 -5.62 -3.99 5.85
C ARG A 28 -4.45 -4.17 6.80
N ALA A 29 -3.29 -4.60 6.31
CA ALA A 29 -2.09 -4.73 7.14
C ALA A 29 -1.68 -3.39 7.75
N MET A 30 -1.76 -2.28 7.00
CA MET A 30 -1.52 -0.93 7.53
C MET A 30 -2.52 -0.56 8.63
N LEU A 31 -3.82 -0.83 8.38
CA LEU A 31 -4.86 -0.56 9.38
C LEU A 31 -4.72 -1.43 10.63
N THR A 32 -4.33 -2.70 10.48
CA THR A 32 -4.09 -3.59 11.61
C THR A 32 -2.89 -3.11 12.44
N GLU A 33 -1.82 -2.67 11.79
CA GLU A 33 -0.61 -2.18 12.46
C GLU A 33 -0.89 -0.93 13.31
N VAL A 34 -1.62 0.05 12.76
CA VAL A 34 -1.91 1.29 13.49
C VAL A 34 -2.92 1.09 14.62
N ASN A 35 -3.84 0.13 14.46
CA ASN A 35 -4.86 -0.17 15.47
C ASN A 35 -4.40 -1.13 16.57
N LEU A 36 -3.15 -1.61 16.51
CA LEU A 36 -2.58 -2.42 17.57
C LEU A 36 -2.22 -1.52 18.77
N SER A 37 -2.42 -2.01 19.99
CA SER A 37 -2.04 -1.31 21.23
C SER A 37 -1.65 -2.32 22.30
N PRO A 38 -0.71 -2.01 23.21
CA PRO A 38 0.06 -0.75 23.29
C PRO A 38 1.22 -0.70 22.27
N LYS A 39 1.60 0.52 21.83
CA LYS A 39 2.81 0.74 21.00
C LYS A 39 3.72 1.79 21.67
N PRO A 40 4.66 1.37 22.54
CA PRO A 40 5.51 2.31 23.28
C PRO A 40 6.24 3.30 22.37
N GLY A 41 6.01 4.60 22.59
CA GLY A 41 6.62 5.69 21.83
C GLY A 41 5.99 5.99 20.46
N LEU A 42 5.12 5.11 19.94
CA LEU A 42 4.43 5.29 18.66
C LEU A 42 2.97 5.70 18.88
N VAL A 43 2.33 6.23 17.84
CA VAL A 43 0.88 6.44 17.82
C VAL A 43 0.14 5.11 17.83
N ASP A 44 -0.87 5.00 18.69
CA ASP A 44 -1.79 3.86 18.76
C ASP A 44 -3.23 4.30 19.08
N ARG A 45 -4.10 3.36 19.47
CA ARG A 45 -5.50 3.65 19.80
C ARG A 45 -5.69 4.33 21.15
N LEU A 46 -4.69 4.23 22.03
CA LEU A 46 -4.76 4.74 23.40
C LEU A 46 -4.19 6.16 23.48
N ASN A 47 -3.14 6.48 22.71
CA ASN A 47 -2.49 7.78 22.74
C ASN A 47 -1.61 8.06 21.49
N CYS A 48 -1.05 9.26 21.42
CA CYS A 48 -0.14 9.68 20.34
C CYS A 48 1.33 9.27 20.57
N GLY A 49 1.64 8.45 21.58
CA GLY A 49 3.01 8.10 21.95
C GLY A 49 3.85 9.32 22.27
N ALA A 50 5.06 9.38 21.71
CA ALA A 50 5.95 10.54 21.84
C ALA A 50 5.62 11.69 20.85
N HIS A 51 4.64 11.50 19.97
CA HIS A 51 4.34 12.43 18.90
C HIS A 51 3.44 13.58 19.35
N LYS A 52 3.71 14.76 18.80
CA LYS A 52 2.91 15.99 19.00
C LYS A 52 2.28 16.49 17.71
N ASP A 53 2.75 15.97 16.59
CA ASP A 53 2.42 16.36 15.22
C ASP A 53 1.43 15.40 14.55
N MET A 54 1.09 14.28 15.19
CA MET A 54 0.25 13.24 14.62
C MET A 54 -0.58 12.50 15.66
N ALA A 55 -1.73 11.99 15.21
CA ALA A 55 -2.68 11.18 15.95
C ALA A 55 -3.20 10.03 15.08
N LEU A 56 -3.90 9.08 15.70
CA LEU A 56 -4.45 7.89 15.03
C LEU A 56 -5.24 8.24 13.75
N ALA A 57 -6.00 9.33 13.78
CA ALA A 57 -6.79 9.79 12.64
C ALA A 57 -5.93 10.12 11.40
N ASP A 58 -4.71 10.63 11.58
CA ASP A 58 -3.79 10.93 10.47
C ASP A 58 -3.35 9.66 9.75
N PHE A 59 -3.11 8.59 10.52
CA PHE A 59 -2.77 7.27 9.97
C PHE A 59 -3.95 6.65 9.21
N HIS A 60 -5.19 6.81 9.67
CA HIS A 60 -6.36 6.37 8.90
C HIS A 60 -6.50 7.12 7.56
N ARG A 61 -6.39 8.46 7.56
CA ARG A 61 -6.43 9.26 6.33
C ARG A 61 -5.29 8.90 5.38
N SER A 62 -4.11 8.67 5.94
CA SER A 62 -2.92 8.19 5.23
C SER A 62 -3.14 6.83 4.57
N ALA A 63 -3.66 5.84 5.31
CA ALA A 63 -3.94 4.51 4.79
C ALA A 63 -4.96 4.55 3.63
N GLU A 64 -6.01 5.35 3.74
CA GLU A 64 -6.98 5.52 2.65
C GLU A 64 -6.36 6.16 1.42
N ALA A 65 -5.55 7.21 1.59
CA ALA A 65 -4.84 7.84 0.47
C ALA A 65 -3.88 6.87 -0.23
N ILE A 66 -3.19 6.02 0.52
CA ILE A 66 -2.23 5.04 0.01
C ILE A 66 -2.94 3.87 -0.68
N ARG A 67 -4.14 3.47 -0.24
CA ARG A 67 -4.92 2.34 -0.79
C ARG A 67 -5.01 2.38 -2.32
N HIS A 68 -5.28 3.56 -2.87
CA HIS A 68 -5.42 3.77 -4.32
C HIS A 68 -4.11 3.62 -5.12
N TRP A 69 -2.96 3.59 -4.46
CA TRP A 69 -1.65 3.42 -5.09
C TRP A 69 -1.15 1.97 -5.05
N LEU A 70 -1.61 1.15 -4.11
CA LEU A 70 -1.13 -0.22 -3.93
C LEU A 70 -1.26 -1.10 -5.19
N PRO A 71 -2.37 -1.06 -5.98
CA PRO A 71 -2.44 -1.80 -7.25
C PRO A 71 -1.36 -1.38 -8.25
N ARG A 72 -0.98 -0.10 -8.30
CA ARG A 72 0.01 0.45 -9.24
C ARG A 72 1.41 -0.12 -9.01
N PHE A 73 1.76 -0.42 -7.76
CA PHE A 73 3.03 -1.09 -7.45
C PHE A 73 3.06 -2.51 -8.03
N MET A 74 1.95 -3.25 -7.93
CA MET A 74 1.81 -4.57 -8.54
C MET A 74 1.86 -4.52 -10.06
N GLU A 75 1.12 -3.61 -10.68
CA GLU A 75 1.13 -3.38 -12.13
C GLU A 75 2.55 -3.09 -12.64
N TYR A 76 3.27 -2.19 -11.97
CA TYR A 76 4.65 -1.90 -12.31
C TYR A 76 5.53 -3.16 -12.20
N GLY A 77 5.45 -3.87 -11.07
CA GLY A 77 6.19 -5.12 -10.86
C GLY A 77 5.92 -6.17 -11.95
N ALA A 78 4.67 -6.35 -12.35
CA ALA A 78 4.26 -7.23 -13.44
C ALA A 78 4.83 -6.79 -14.79
N SER A 79 4.91 -5.49 -15.07
CA SER A 79 5.49 -4.97 -16.31
C SER A 79 7.01 -5.19 -16.43
N CYS A 80 7.69 -5.36 -15.30
CA CYS A 80 9.16 -5.40 -15.23
C CYS A 80 9.78 -6.80 -15.38
N THR A 81 9.05 -7.81 -15.83
CA THR A 81 9.56 -9.21 -15.91
C THR A 81 10.84 -9.38 -16.72
N ARG A 82 11.06 -8.52 -17.72
CA ARG A 82 12.25 -8.52 -18.58
C ARG A 82 13.44 -7.72 -18.02
N LEU A 83 13.23 -6.91 -16.99
CA LEU A 83 14.31 -6.14 -16.37
C LEU A 83 15.09 -6.99 -15.36
N PRO A 84 16.40 -6.81 -15.20
CA PRO A 84 17.10 -7.30 -14.01
C PRO A 84 16.35 -6.82 -12.75
N PRO A 85 16.04 -7.70 -11.77
CA PRO A 85 15.36 -7.29 -10.53
C PRO A 85 15.99 -6.06 -9.86
N GLU A 86 17.31 -5.97 -9.90
CA GLU A 86 18.11 -4.90 -9.33
C GLU A 86 17.81 -3.53 -9.97
N SER A 87 17.32 -3.49 -11.21
CA SER A 87 16.95 -2.25 -11.93
C SER A 87 15.52 -1.79 -11.65
N VAL A 88 14.68 -2.60 -11.00
CA VAL A 88 13.24 -2.32 -10.79
C VAL A 88 13.02 -1.12 -9.87
N LEU A 89 13.88 -0.92 -8.86
CA LEU A 89 13.71 0.16 -7.90
C LEU A 89 13.73 1.54 -8.56
N ALA A 90 14.52 1.72 -9.63
CA ALA A 90 14.65 3.01 -10.30
C ALA A 90 13.30 3.53 -10.83
N GLY A 91 12.45 2.67 -11.38
CA GLY A 91 11.11 3.08 -11.81
C GLY A 91 10.03 2.96 -10.74
N LEU A 92 10.26 2.23 -9.65
CA LEU A 92 9.39 2.29 -8.47
C LEU A 92 9.51 3.60 -7.69
N ARG A 93 10.69 4.24 -7.68
CA ARG A 93 10.93 5.51 -6.97
C ARG A 93 9.92 6.61 -7.32
N PRO A 94 9.69 6.99 -8.60
CA PRO A 94 8.72 8.04 -8.93
C PRO A 94 7.28 7.67 -8.52
N LEU A 95 6.91 6.39 -8.62
CA LEU A 95 5.61 5.89 -8.14
C LEU A 95 5.48 6.03 -6.62
N GLY A 96 6.53 5.66 -5.88
CA GLY A 96 6.63 5.85 -4.43
C GLY A 96 6.52 7.32 -4.02
N MET A 97 7.25 8.21 -4.69
CA MET A 97 7.18 9.66 -4.42
C MET A 97 5.79 10.23 -4.66
N ALA A 98 5.08 9.78 -5.70
CA ALA A 98 3.72 10.22 -5.98
C ALA A 98 2.71 9.71 -4.93
N CYS A 99 2.90 8.48 -4.45
CA CYS A 99 2.15 7.93 -3.32
C CYS A 99 2.42 8.69 -2.01
N GLU A 100 3.69 9.00 -1.71
CA GLU A 100 4.08 9.84 -0.57
C GLU A 100 3.43 11.23 -0.65
N ALA A 101 3.43 11.85 -1.82
CA ALA A 101 2.77 13.15 -2.00
C ALA A 101 1.26 13.07 -1.74
N ALA A 102 0.59 11.98 -2.13
CA ALA A 102 -0.83 11.76 -1.82
C ALA A 102 -1.06 11.58 -0.31
N MET A 103 -0.20 10.81 0.34
CA MET A 103 -0.21 10.65 1.80
C MET A 103 -0.07 12.01 2.49
N PHE A 104 0.97 12.79 2.15
CA PHE A 104 1.21 14.11 2.75
C PHE A 104 0.03 15.07 2.54
N ARG A 105 -0.61 15.07 1.37
CA ARG A 105 -1.83 15.87 1.15
C ARG A 105 -2.97 15.46 2.06
N ALA A 106 -3.20 14.16 2.22
CA ALA A 106 -4.27 13.64 3.09
C ALA A 106 -4.00 13.88 4.59
N THR A 107 -2.73 14.04 4.97
CA THR A 107 -2.29 14.23 6.36
C THR A 107 -1.85 15.66 6.67
N ALA A 108 -2.12 16.63 5.80
CA ALA A 108 -1.70 18.02 5.98
C ALA A 108 -0.18 18.19 6.25
N GLY A 109 0.65 17.39 5.58
CA GLY A 109 2.11 17.43 5.66
C GLY A 109 2.76 16.50 6.69
N VAL A 110 1.95 15.76 7.46
CA VAL A 110 2.46 14.84 8.49
C VAL A 110 3.03 13.56 7.88
N ASN A 111 4.25 13.19 8.29
CA ASN A 111 4.90 11.95 7.88
C ASN A 111 4.39 10.75 8.68
N THR A 112 3.46 10.00 8.11
CA THR A 112 2.87 8.80 8.74
C THR A 112 3.48 7.51 8.17
N HIS A 113 2.95 7.03 7.04
CA HIS A 113 3.23 5.72 6.47
C HIS A 113 4.35 5.72 5.41
N LYS A 114 5.29 6.68 5.43
CA LYS A 114 6.36 6.73 4.43
C LYS A 114 7.18 5.43 4.39
N GLY A 115 7.51 4.87 5.55
CA GLY A 115 8.17 3.56 5.64
C GLY A 115 7.32 2.39 5.10
N SER A 116 6.00 2.45 5.31
CA SER A 116 5.05 1.46 4.79
C SER A 116 4.90 1.56 3.27
N ILE A 117 4.85 2.77 2.70
CA ILE A 117 4.86 2.99 1.23
C ILE A 117 6.06 2.31 0.61
N PHE A 118 7.25 2.52 1.18
CA PHE A 118 8.47 1.88 0.70
C PHE A 118 8.40 0.34 0.82
N SER A 119 8.10 -0.17 2.02
CA SER A 119 8.18 -1.60 2.29
C SER A 119 7.08 -2.40 1.61
N LEU A 120 5.81 -1.98 1.75
CA LEU A 120 4.68 -2.62 1.08
C LEU A 120 4.70 -2.38 -0.43
N GLY A 121 5.15 -1.21 -0.89
CA GLY A 121 5.32 -0.95 -2.33
C GLY A 121 6.28 -1.94 -3.00
N LEU A 122 7.42 -2.26 -2.35
CA LEU A 122 8.33 -3.30 -2.83
C LEU A 122 7.71 -4.71 -2.80
N LEU A 123 6.94 -5.04 -1.76
CA LEU A 123 6.26 -6.34 -1.65
C LEU A 123 5.17 -6.48 -2.72
N CYS A 124 4.34 -5.45 -2.93
CA CYS A 124 3.35 -5.39 -3.99
C CYS A 124 4.00 -5.55 -5.36
N ALA A 125 5.10 -4.85 -5.63
CA ALA A 125 5.84 -5.02 -6.89
C ALA A 125 6.40 -6.44 -7.06
N ALA A 126 6.91 -7.05 -5.98
CA ALA A 126 7.40 -8.43 -6.02
C ALA A 126 6.27 -9.42 -6.33
N ILE A 127 5.09 -9.24 -5.71
CA ILE A 127 3.88 -10.03 -5.96
C ILE A 127 3.44 -9.91 -7.43
N GLY A 128 3.35 -8.68 -7.95
CA GLY A 128 2.98 -8.45 -9.35
C GLY A 128 3.94 -9.11 -10.32
N ARG A 129 5.25 -9.04 -10.05
CA ARG A 129 6.28 -9.71 -10.85
C ARG A 129 6.18 -11.24 -10.79
N LEU A 130 6.01 -11.81 -9.60
CA LEU A 130 5.83 -13.25 -9.41
C LEU A 130 4.60 -13.75 -10.16
N TYR A 131 3.49 -13.03 -10.05
CA TYR A 131 2.25 -13.33 -10.75
C TYR A 131 2.46 -13.37 -12.27
N GLN A 132 3.08 -12.33 -12.84
CA GLN A 132 3.34 -12.28 -14.29
C GLN A 132 4.29 -13.39 -14.77
N LEU A 133 5.28 -13.75 -13.95
CA LEU A 133 6.20 -14.87 -14.23
C LEU A 133 5.58 -16.25 -14.00
N ARG A 134 4.32 -16.32 -13.54
CA ARG A 134 3.64 -17.56 -13.12
C ARG A 134 4.45 -18.33 -12.07
N GLN A 135 5.14 -17.62 -11.19
CA GLN A 135 5.89 -18.17 -10.07
C GLN A 135 5.02 -18.17 -8.81
N PRO A 136 5.22 -19.12 -7.87
CA PRO A 136 4.44 -19.16 -6.64
C PRO A 136 4.60 -17.88 -5.81
N ILE A 137 3.48 -17.27 -5.43
CA ILE A 137 3.43 -16.14 -4.50
C ILE A 137 3.51 -16.71 -3.08
N ALA A 138 4.73 -16.97 -2.62
CA ALA A 138 5.05 -17.46 -1.28
C ALA A 138 6.00 -16.49 -0.58
N ALA A 139 5.99 -16.48 0.75
CA ALA A 139 6.78 -15.53 1.55
C ALA A 139 8.26 -15.51 1.14
N GLU A 140 8.88 -16.68 0.96
CA GLU A 140 10.28 -16.81 0.54
C GLU A 140 10.54 -16.13 -0.82
N ASN A 141 9.70 -16.42 -1.83
CA ASN A 141 9.84 -15.87 -3.17
C ASN A 141 9.62 -14.35 -3.19
N THR A 142 8.61 -13.86 -2.46
CA THR A 142 8.29 -12.43 -2.37
C THR A 142 9.43 -11.68 -1.69
N LEU A 143 9.96 -12.20 -0.58
CA LEU A 143 11.09 -11.60 0.13
C LEU A 143 12.38 -11.65 -0.69
N ARG A 144 12.61 -12.70 -1.47
CA ARG A 144 13.73 -12.79 -2.41
C ARG A 144 13.68 -11.66 -3.44
N TYR A 145 12.56 -11.45 -4.12
CA TYR A 145 12.44 -10.35 -5.08
C TYR A 145 12.52 -8.98 -4.40
N ARG A 146 11.87 -8.79 -3.26
CA ARG A 146 11.97 -7.53 -2.49
C ARG A 146 13.43 -7.22 -2.12
N ARG A 147 14.24 -8.21 -1.75
CA ARG A 147 15.67 -8.03 -1.46
C ARG A 147 16.46 -7.69 -2.72
N ARG A 148 16.20 -8.37 -3.84
CA ARG A 148 16.88 -8.11 -5.12
C ARG A 148 16.54 -6.76 -5.72
N PHE A 149 15.29 -6.29 -5.60
CA PHE A 149 14.91 -4.94 -6.03
C PHE A 149 15.71 -3.86 -5.32
N PHE A 150 16.05 -4.09 -4.05
CA PHE A 150 16.82 -3.15 -3.25
C PHE A 150 18.34 -3.37 -3.32
N ALA A 151 18.82 -4.47 -3.87
CA ALA A 151 20.24 -4.84 -3.84
C ALA A 151 21.16 -3.92 -4.68
N ALA A 152 20.59 -3.05 -5.51
CA ALA A 152 21.33 -2.04 -6.29
C ALA A 152 20.97 -0.59 -5.89
N ALA A 153 20.41 -0.40 -4.70
CA ALA A 153 20.00 0.90 -4.16
C ALA A 153 21.14 1.69 -3.53
#